data_AF-A0A8X8K770-F1
#
_entry.id   AF-A0A8X8K770-F1
#
_cell.length_a   1.000
_cell.length_b   1.000
_cell.length_c   1.000
_cell.angle_alpha   90.00
_cell.angle_beta   90.00
_cell.angle_gamma   90.00
#
_symmetry.space_group_name_H-M   'P 1'
#
loop_
_entity.id
_entity.type
_entity.pdbx_description
1 polymer ?
#
loop_
_entity_poly.entity_id
_entity_poly.type
_entity_poly.pdbx_seq_one_letter_code
_entity_poly.pdbx_strand_id
1 'polypeptide(L)' 'MQQYIIATFTDSSGIQHKHVAKLKDNQTATVINAESKEEALEKHKIQMQLKR' A
#
# COMPACT_ATOMS: atom_id res chain seq x y z
N MET A 1 12.26 -0.58 -16.22
CA MET A 1 12.31 0.44 -15.15
C MET A 1 11.96 -0.24 -13.83
N GLN A 2 12.65 0.08 -12.74
CA GLN A 2 12.44 -0.58 -11.44
C GLN A 2 11.50 0.22 -10.56
N GLN A 3 10.54 -0.44 -9.91
CA GLN A 3 9.64 0.19 -8.93
C GLN A 3 10.04 -0.17 -7.50
N TYR A 4 9.84 0.77 -6.56
CA TYR A 4 10.11 0.61 -5.14
C TYR A 4 8.92 1.10 -4.31
N ILE A 5 8.60 0.39 -3.23
CA ILE A 5 7.69 0.85 -2.18
C ILE A 5 8.53 1.51 -1.09
N ILE A 6 8.14 2.70 -0.66
CA ILE A 6 8.68 3.36 0.52
C ILE A 6 7.55 3.46 1.53
N ALA A 7 7.63 2.69 2.61
CA ALA A 7 6.72 2.77 3.74
C ALA A 7 7.39 3.55 4.86
N THR A 8 6.68 4.51 5.45
CA THR A 8 7.13 5.24 6.64
C THR A 8 6.20 4.91 7.79
N PHE A 9 6.75 4.45 8.90
CA PHE A 9 6.01 4.20 10.12
C PHE A 9 6.58 5.03 11.26
N THR A 10 5.70 5.60 12.08
CA THR A 10 6.08 6.36 13.27
C THR A 10 5.88 5.45 14.46
N ASP A 11 6.95 5.21 15.22
CA ASP A 11 6.85 4.46 16.47
C ASP A 11 6.16 5.29 17.57
N SER A 12 5.73 4.64 18.64
CA SER A 12 5.24 5.27 19.88
C SER A 12 6.16 6.38 20.43
N SER A 13 7.46 6.28 20.16
CA SER A 13 8.48 7.26 20.56
C SER A 13 8.55 8.50 19.65
N GLY A 14 7.70 8.59 18.60
CA GLY A 14 7.69 9.69 17.63
C GLY A 14 8.78 9.60 16.55
N ILE A 15 9.58 8.54 16.57
CA ILE A 15 10.65 8.30 15.58
C ILE A 15 10.05 7.72 14.31
N GLN A 16 10.36 8.32 13.17
CA GLN A 16 9.97 7.82 11.86
C GLN A 16 10.99 6.83 11.33
N HIS A 17 10.53 5.64 10.98
CA HIS A 17 11.32 4.60 10.34
C HIS A 17 10.87 4.45 8.89
N LYS A 18 11.85 4.40 7.99
CA LYS A 18 11.62 4.21 6.55
C LYS A 18 11.99 2.79 6.17
N HIS A 19 11.05 2.08 5.55
CA HIS A 19 11.27 0.77 4.97
C HIS A 19 11.16 0.87 3.45
N VAL A 20 12.21 0.45 2.75
CA VAL A 20 12.26 0.48 1.29
C VAL A 20 12.29 -0.95 0.77
N ALA A 21 11.32 -1.29 -0.07
CA ALA A 21 11.20 -2.61 -0.68
C ALA A 21 11.12 -2.49 -2.20
N LYS A 22 11.84 -3.37 -2.90
CA LYS A 22 11.83 -3.45 -4.36
C LYS A 22 10.63 -4.27 -4.83
N LEU A 23 9.82 -3.76 -5.77
CA LEU A 23 8.79 -4.60 -6.40
C LEU A 23 9.42 -5.52 -7.43
N LYS A 24 8.84 -6.72 -7.52
CA LYS A 24 9.12 -7.66 -8.62
C LYS A 24 8.44 -7.19 -9.90
N ASP A 25 8.94 -7.63 -11.05
CA ASP A 25 8.47 -7.16 -12.37
C ASP A 25 6.99 -7.47 -12.66
N ASN A 26 6.43 -8.48 -12.00
CA ASN A 26 5.02 -8.88 -12.11
C ASN A 26 4.16 -8.47 -10.89
N GLN A 27 4.70 -7.65 -10.00
CA GLN A 27 4.01 -7.21 -8.79
C GLN A 27 3.51 -5.77 -8.95
N THR A 28 2.27 -5.53 -8.55
CA THR A 28 1.71 -4.19 -8.40
C THR A 28 1.39 -3.94 -6.92
N ALA A 29 1.52 -2.70 -6.49
CA ALA A 29 1.17 -2.28 -5.14
C ALA A 29 0.15 -1.16 -5.21
N THR A 30 -0.91 -1.29 -4.39
CA THR A 30 -1.96 -0.29 -4.25
C THR A 30 -2.08 0.04 -2.77
N VAL A 31 -2.04 1.32 -2.44
CA VAL A 31 -2.25 1.81 -1.07
C VAL A 31 -3.73 2.15 -0.91
N ILE A 32 -4.39 1.55 0.07
CA ILE A 32 -5.81 1.77 0.38
C ILE A 32 -5.95 2.06 1.87
N ASN A 33 -6.65 3.14 2.18
CA ASN A 33 -7.01 3.47 3.56
C ASN A 33 -8.24 2.68 3.97
N ALA A 34 -8.07 1.77 4.92
CA ALA A 34 -9.14 0.96 5.46
C ALA A 34 -8.84 0.59 6.92
N GLU A 35 -9.89 0.41 7.71
CA GLU A 35 -9.78 0.04 9.12
C GLU A 35 -9.58 -1.46 9.31
N SER A 36 -9.84 -2.26 8.28
CA SER A 36 -9.71 -3.71 8.29
C SER A 36 -9.33 -4.27 6.92
N LYS A 37 -8.78 -5.49 6.93
CA LYS A 37 -8.36 -6.18 5.70
C LYS A 37 -9.53 -6.41 4.73
N GLU A 38 -10.69 -6.76 5.24
CA GLU A 38 -11.91 -7.00 4.44
C GLU A 38 -12.38 -5.71 3.76
N GLU A 39 -12.45 -4.61 4.50
CA GLU A 39 -12.79 -3.29 3.97
C GLU A 39 -11.78 -2.82 2.91
N ALA A 40 -10.48 -3.09 3.11
CA ALA A 40 -9.45 -2.76 2.12
C ALA A 40 -9.69 -3.48 0.78
N LEU A 41 -10.09 -4.75 0.83
CA LEU A 41 -10.41 -5.55 -0.36
C LEU A 41 -11.68 -5.05 -1.06
N GLU A 42 -12.70 -4.68 -0.29
CA GLU A 42 -13.96 -4.17 -0.83
C GLU A 42 -13.75 -2.81 -1.51
N LYS A 43 -13.02 -1.89 -0.87
CA LYS A 43 -12.60 -0.61 -1.46
C LYS A 43 -11.77 -0.83 -2.72
N HIS A 44 -10.84 -1.78 -2.74
CA HIS A 44 -10.07 -2.12 -3.94
C HIS A 44 -10.99 -2.55 -5.09
N LYS A 45 -11.95 -3.43 -4.81
CA LYS A 45 -12.89 -3.95 -5.81
C LYS A 45 -13.76 -2.83 -6.40
N ILE A 46 -14.30 -1.95 -5.55
CA ILE A 46 -15.10 -0.79 -5.98
C ILE A 46 -14.27 0.14 -6.87
N GLN A 47 -13.03 0.46 -6.46
CA GLN A 47 -12.11 1.30 -7.24
C GLN A 47 -11.81 0.71 -8.62
N MET A 48 -11.64 -0.62 -8.72
CA MET A 48 -11.40 -1.29 -10.00
C MET A 48 -12.65 -1.32 -10.89
N GLN A 49 -13.85 -1.39 -10.30
CA GLN A 49 -15.10 -1.34 -11.05
C GLN A 49 -15.43 0.07 -11.56
N LEU A 50 -15.11 1.12 -10.79
CA LEU A 50 -15.31 2.52 -11.19
C LEU A 50 -14.38 2.97 -12.33
N LYS A 51 -13.22 2.33 -12.47
CA LYS A 51 -12.26 2.62 -13.55
C LYS A 51 -12.58 1.91 -14.87
N ARG A 52 -13.69 1.17 -14.93
CA ARG A 52 -14.07 0.30 -16.04
C ARG A 52 -15.16 0.95 -16.89
#